data_AF-A0A8H7WAK9-F1
#
_entry.id   AF-A0A8H7WAK9-F1
#
_cell.length_a   1.000
_cell.length_b   1.000
_cell.length_c   1.000
_cell.angle_alpha   90.00
_cell.angle_beta   90.00
_cell.angle_gamma   90.00
#
_symmetry.space_group_name_H-M   'P 1'
#
loop_
_entity.id
_entity.type
_entity.pdbx_description
1 polymer ?
#
loop_
_entity_poly.entity_id
_entity_poly.type
_entity_poly.pdbx_seq_one_letter_code
_entity_poly.pdbx_strand_id
1 'polypeptide(L)'
;MPALPETAFQLKGGCFCSAIRYTISIPELEARPKIPNDPKKEIFPPKKVSERLPMITLDHCTSCRRIGGTIIESWFICPQAWVQFTLQNRCATGNPASTSPDDSVKPTMMEYLMPDRELQEKTYLTYFSSSEDVNRTFCGKCGTHLTYYCSDPPAAIPPSRLHWGPYFDVAGGTLDREFLEIEGYRPNRYGWAEDGISWVKRLLREGERSLME
;
A
#
# COMPACT_ATOMS: atom_id res chain seq x y z
N MET A 1 -21.98 -7.62 7.40
CA MET A 1 -20.83 -6.96 6.74
C MET A 1 -19.68 -7.95 6.63
N PRO A 2 -19.26 -8.28 5.41
CA PRO A 2 -18.17 -9.21 5.16
C PRO A 2 -16.81 -8.69 5.62
N ALA A 3 -15.86 -9.61 5.79
CA ALA A 3 -14.47 -9.37 6.13
C ALA A 3 -13.58 -10.16 5.16
N LEU A 4 -12.29 -9.82 5.08
CA LEU A 4 -11.33 -10.57 4.27
C LEU A 4 -11.33 -12.06 4.63
N PRO A 5 -10.94 -12.96 3.72
CA PRO A 5 -10.88 -14.40 3.99
C PRO A 5 -10.05 -14.74 5.22
N GLU A 6 -10.49 -15.73 6.01
CA GLU A 6 -9.69 -16.28 7.12
C GLU A 6 -8.56 -17.17 6.60
N THR A 7 -8.79 -17.87 5.49
CA THR A 7 -7.79 -18.69 4.80
C THR A 7 -6.70 -17.84 4.17
N ALA A 8 -5.56 -18.43 3.85
CA ALA A 8 -4.53 -17.76 3.06
C ALA A 8 -5.04 -17.39 1.67
N PHE A 9 -4.65 -16.21 1.17
CA PHE A 9 -5.02 -15.73 -0.16
C PHE A 9 -3.96 -14.77 -0.70
N GLN A 10 -4.04 -14.48 -2.00
CA GLN A 10 -3.13 -13.55 -2.67
C GLN A 10 -3.89 -12.40 -3.30
N LEU A 11 -3.25 -11.24 -3.29
CA LEU A 11 -3.66 -10.06 -4.06
C LEU A 11 -2.56 -9.70 -5.05
N LYS A 12 -2.93 -9.13 -6.20
CA LYS A 12 -1.98 -8.62 -7.18
C LYS A 12 -2.32 -7.19 -7.56
N GLY A 13 -1.31 -6.49 -8.03
CA GLY A 13 -1.43 -5.11 -8.47
C GLY A 13 -0.15 -4.63 -9.11
N GLY A 14 -0.10 -3.32 -9.35
CA GLY A 14 1.05 -2.67 -9.92
C GLY A 14 0.77 -1.28 -10.43
N CYS A 15 1.74 -0.70 -11.12
CA CYS A 15 1.55 0.58 -11.78
C CYS A 15 0.62 0.46 -12.99
N PHE A 16 0.09 1.61 -13.43
CA PHE A 16 -0.83 1.68 -14.56
C PHE A 16 -0.27 1.05 -15.86
N CYS A 17 1.01 1.26 -16.16
CA CYS A 17 1.64 0.73 -17.36
C CYS A 17 2.20 -0.70 -17.22
N SER A 18 1.96 -1.36 -16.08
CA SER A 18 2.45 -2.71 -15.75
C SER A 18 3.96 -2.91 -15.70
N ALA A 19 4.75 -1.84 -15.79
CA ALA A 19 6.20 -1.90 -15.65
C ALA A 19 6.65 -2.26 -14.22
N ILE A 20 5.78 -2.10 -13.23
CA ILE A 20 5.99 -2.53 -11.85
C ILE A 20 4.76 -3.34 -11.47
N ARG A 21 4.95 -4.58 -11.05
CA ARG A 21 3.91 -5.48 -10.56
C ARG A 21 4.28 -6.02 -9.19
N TYR A 22 3.29 -6.40 -8.41
CA TYR A 22 3.50 -7.05 -7.13
C TYR A 22 2.48 -8.14 -6.85
N THR A 23 2.86 -9.05 -5.96
CA THR A 23 1.95 -10.02 -5.34
C THR A 23 2.07 -9.87 -3.83
N ILE A 24 0.92 -9.78 -3.15
CA ILE A 24 0.81 -9.80 -1.69
C ILE A 24 0.27 -11.17 -1.29
N SER A 25 1.02 -11.92 -0.49
CA SER A 25 0.65 -13.24 0.03
C SER A 25 0.21 -13.12 1.49
N ILE A 26 -1.10 -13.06 1.71
CA ILE A 26 -1.68 -12.94 3.05
C ILE A 26 -1.79 -14.35 3.64
N PRO A 27 -1.20 -14.61 4.83
CA PRO A 27 -1.21 -15.94 5.43
C PRO A 27 -2.59 -16.26 6.06
N GLU A 28 -2.72 -17.47 6.59
CA GLU A 28 -3.83 -17.88 7.44
C GLU A 28 -4.03 -16.90 8.61
N LEU A 29 -5.29 -16.67 9.01
CA LEU A 29 -5.68 -15.68 10.01
C LEU A 29 -4.84 -15.75 11.31
N GLU A 30 -4.58 -16.94 11.82
CA GLU A 30 -3.85 -17.12 13.08
C GLU A 30 -2.40 -16.66 13.02
N ALA A 31 -1.78 -16.70 11.83
CA ALA A 31 -0.43 -16.21 11.57
C ALA A 31 -0.37 -14.68 11.33
N ARG A 32 -1.52 -14.00 11.18
CA ARG A 32 -1.57 -12.55 10.97
C ARG A 32 -1.32 -11.80 12.29
N PRO A 33 -0.36 -10.87 12.35
CA PRO A 33 -0.12 -10.07 13.56
C PRO A 33 -1.36 -9.31 14.01
N LYS A 34 -1.59 -9.27 15.33
CA LYS A 34 -2.69 -8.48 15.92
C LYS A 34 -2.44 -6.98 15.78
N ILE A 35 -3.49 -6.23 15.51
CA ILE A 35 -3.50 -4.78 15.44
C ILE A 35 -3.87 -4.22 16.83
N PRO A 36 -3.16 -3.20 17.34
CA PRO A 36 -3.57 -2.51 18.55
C PRO A 36 -4.97 -1.91 18.43
N ASN A 37 -5.82 -2.20 19.41
CA ASN A 37 -7.13 -1.58 19.50
C ASN A 37 -6.98 -0.06 19.68
N ASP A 38 -7.62 0.72 18.82
CA ASP A 38 -7.70 2.17 18.93
C ASP A 38 -9.04 2.63 18.34
N PRO A 39 -10.10 2.74 19.18
CA PRO A 39 -11.46 3.04 18.72
C PRO A 39 -11.57 4.39 18.00
N LYS A 40 -10.65 5.33 18.24
CA LYS A 40 -10.64 6.64 17.56
C LYS A 40 -10.27 6.53 16.08
N LYS A 41 -9.55 5.47 15.72
CA LYS A 41 -9.13 5.21 14.35
C LYS A 41 -10.02 4.20 13.64
N GLU A 42 -10.95 3.55 14.32
CA GLU A 42 -11.78 2.51 13.74
C GLU A 42 -13.01 3.10 13.03
N ILE A 43 -13.20 2.76 11.75
CA ILE A 43 -14.39 3.18 10.98
C ILE A 43 -15.61 2.38 11.45
N PHE A 44 -15.40 1.11 11.78
CA PHE A 44 -16.41 0.20 12.31
C PHE A 44 -15.81 -0.62 13.45
N PRO A 45 -16.63 -1.12 14.39
CA PRO A 45 -16.15 -2.05 15.41
C PRO A 45 -15.39 -3.22 14.79
N PRO A 46 -14.19 -3.54 15.30
CA PRO A 46 -13.35 -4.57 14.73
C PRO A 46 -14.00 -5.95 14.92
N LYS A 47 -13.74 -6.83 13.98
CA LYS A 47 -14.13 -8.25 14.01
C LYS A 47 -12.87 -9.11 14.05
N LYS A 48 -13.04 -10.40 14.34
CA LYS A 48 -11.97 -11.42 14.35
C LYS A 48 -10.90 -11.23 13.27
N VAL A 49 -11.31 -10.98 12.02
CA VAL A 49 -10.38 -10.75 10.90
C VAL A 49 -9.72 -9.36 10.93
N SER A 50 -10.48 -8.28 11.18
CA SER A 50 -9.95 -6.91 11.12
C SER A 50 -9.18 -6.47 12.37
N GLU A 51 -9.11 -7.33 13.39
CA GLU A 51 -8.20 -7.19 14.53
C GLU A 51 -6.77 -7.63 14.19
N ARG A 52 -6.52 -8.09 12.96
CA ARG A 52 -5.21 -8.56 12.50
C ARG A 52 -4.88 -7.93 11.14
N LEU A 53 -3.59 -7.87 10.83
CA LEU A 53 -3.11 -7.41 9.51
C LEU A 53 -3.72 -8.25 8.38
N PRO A 54 -3.90 -7.73 7.16
CA PRO A 54 -3.55 -6.37 6.72
C PRO A 54 -4.51 -5.30 7.26
N MET A 55 -4.02 -4.07 7.39
CA MET A 55 -4.85 -2.91 7.70
C MET A 55 -5.15 -2.14 6.42
N ILE A 56 -6.42 -1.81 6.19
CA ILE A 56 -6.82 -0.99 5.04
C ILE A 56 -7.31 0.35 5.59
N THR A 57 -6.63 1.44 5.24
CA THR A 57 -6.90 2.75 5.81
C THR A 57 -7.48 3.72 4.78
N LEU A 58 -8.19 4.73 5.28
CA LEU A 58 -8.44 6.01 4.62
C LEU A 58 -7.56 7.05 5.29
N ASP A 59 -6.48 7.45 4.63
CA ASP A 59 -5.51 8.41 5.14
C ASP A 59 -5.82 9.82 4.62
N HIS A 60 -5.97 10.73 5.57
CA HIS A 60 -6.28 12.14 5.36
C HIS A 60 -5.04 13.04 5.38
N CYS A 61 -3.84 12.48 5.62
CA CYS A 61 -2.60 13.24 5.69
C CYS A 61 -2.41 14.15 4.46
N THR A 62 -2.07 15.41 4.71
CA THR A 62 -1.83 16.40 3.64
C THR A 62 -0.72 15.95 2.68
N SER A 63 0.36 15.36 3.20
CA SER A 63 1.48 14.89 2.37
C SER A 63 1.07 13.72 1.48
N CYS A 64 0.38 12.71 2.03
CA CYS A 64 -0.07 11.55 1.26
C CYS A 64 -0.99 11.98 0.11
N ARG A 65 -1.99 12.83 0.40
CA ARG A 65 -2.89 13.38 -0.63
C ARG A 65 -2.14 14.17 -1.72
N ARG A 66 -1.18 15.01 -1.35
CA ARG A 66 -0.44 15.84 -2.33
C ARG A 66 0.49 15.01 -3.21
N ILE A 67 1.09 13.97 -2.65
CA ILE A 67 2.06 13.12 -3.35
C ILE A 67 1.34 12.12 -4.26
N GLY A 68 0.29 11.47 -3.76
CA GLY A 68 -0.53 10.54 -4.56
C GLY A 68 -1.42 11.26 -5.58
N GLY A 69 -1.68 12.56 -5.39
CA GLY A 69 -2.66 13.30 -6.20
C GLY A 69 -4.11 12.90 -5.92
N THR A 70 -4.37 12.27 -4.78
CA THR A 70 -5.66 11.69 -4.38
C THR A 70 -6.24 12.45 -3.19
N ILE A 71 -7.54 12.74 -3.16
CA ILE A 71 -8.15 13.52 -2.06
C ILE A 71 -8.11 12.76 -0.72
N ILE A 72 -8.26 11.44 -0.77
CA ILE A 72 -8.01 10.51 0.34
C ILE A 72 -7.12 9.43 -0.23
N GLU A 73 -5.99 9.17 0.41
CA GLU A 73 -5.12 8.05 0.03
C GLU A 73 -5.61 6.80 0.77
N SER A 74 -5.72 5.68 0.07
CA SER A 74 -6.06 4.42 0.73
C SER A 74 -4.83 3.55 0.79
N TRP A 75 -4.40 3.20 2.00
CA TRP A 75 -3.23 2.34 2.19
C TRP A 75 -3.64 0.93 2.55
N PHE A 76 -2.96 -0.04 1.93
CA PHE A 76 -2.92 -1.42 2.36
C PHE A 76 -1.61 -1.65 3.12
N ILE A 77 -1.70 -1.71 4.45
CA ILE A 77 -0.56 -1.81 5.35
C ILE A 77 -0.31 -3.28 5.68
N CYS A 78 0.89 -3.76 5.40
CA CYS A 78 1.25 -5.16 5.60
C CYS A 78 2.75 -5.35 5.90
N PRO A 79 3.13 -6.50 6.50
CA PRO A 79 4.53 -6.87 6.66
C PRO A 79 5.23 -6.98 5.30
N GLN A 80 6.48 -6.52 5.22
CA GLN A 80 7.30 -6.58 4.01
C GLN A 80 7.43 -8.01 3.49
N ALA A 81 7.53 -9.00 4.40
CA ALA A 81 7.65 -10.41 4.06
C ALA A 81 6.45 -10.99 3.29
N TRP A 82 5.31 -10.29 3.23
CA TRP A 82 4.15 -10.73 2.46
C TRP A 82 4.21 -10.30 1.01
N VAL A 83 5.11 -9.39 0.62
CA VAL A 83 5.08 -8.76 -0.71
C VAL A 83 6.31 -9.13 -1.52
N GLN A 84 6.09 -9.44 -2.80
CA GLN A 84 7.14 -9.60 -3.80
C GLN A 84 6.86 -8.67 -4.97
N PHE A 85 7.84 -7.85 -5.33
CA PHE A 85 7.80 -6.98 -6.51
C PHE A 85 8.47 -7.64 -7.72
N THR A 86 8.03 -7.24 -8.90
CA THR A 86 8.61 -7.60 -10.20
C THR A 86 8.64 -6.34 -11.07
N LEU A 87 9.83 -6.02 -11.58
CA LEU A 87 10.11 -4.78 -12.31
C LEU A 87 10.49 -5.09 -13.76
N GLN A 88 9.91 -4.34 -14.69
CA GLN A 88 10.29 -4.37 -16.09
C GLN A 88 11.66 -3.72 -16.27
N ASN A 89 12.56 -4.42 -16.96
CA ASN A 89 13.85 -3.90 -17.39
C ASN A 89 13.68 -2.89 -18.54
N ARG A 90 14.37 -1.75 -18.48
CA ARG A 90 14.35 -0.72 -19.53
C ARG A 90 15.03 -1.18 -20.82
N CYS A 91 16.06 -2.02 -20.74
CA CYS A 91 16.83 -2.47 -21.90
C CYS A 91 16.08 -3.51 -22.76
N ALA A 92 15.05 -4.16 -22.22
CA ALA A 92 14.24 -5.14 -22.94
C ALA A 92 13.26 -4.51 -23.94
N THR A 93 13.11 -3.17 -23.96
CA THR A 93 12.15 -2.49 -24.85
C THR A 93 12.62 -2.33 -26.30
N GLY A 94 13.75 -2.93 -26.68
CA GLY A 94 14.33 -2.82 -28.02
C GLY A 94 13.66 -3.67 -29.11
N ASN A 95 12.85 -4.68 -28.77
CA ASN A 95 12.13 -5.47 -29.77
C ASN A 95 10.89 -6.16 -29.14
N PRO A 96 9.64 -5.81 -29.53
CA PRO A 96 8.43 -6.41 -28.96
C PRO A 96 8.28 -7.92 -29.21
N ALA A 97 9.07 -8.48 -30.12
CA ALA A 97 9.04 -9.89 -30.50
C ALA A 97 9.99 -10.79 -29.68
N SER A 98 10.80 -10.23 -28.78
CA SER A 98 11.84 -10.96 -28.04
C SER A 98 11.75 -10.86 -26.52
N THR A 99 10.67 -10.30 -25.94
CA THR A 99 10.48 -10.30 -24.49
C THR A 99 10.23 -11.72 -24.01
N SER A 100 11.32 -12.38 -23.61
CA SER A 100 11.23 -13.59 -22.83
C SER A 100 10.57 -13.26 -21.48
N PRO A 101 9.83 -14.20 -20.85
CA PRO A 101 9.29 -14.02 -19.50
C PRO A 101 10.35 -13.73 -18.41
N ASP A 102 11.64 -13.82 -18.74
CA ASP A 102 12.77 -13.87 -17.80
C ASP A 102 13.54 -12.54 -17.67
N ASP A 103 13.15 -11.50 -18.42
CA ASP A 103 13.82 -10.18 -18.38
C ASP A 103 13.36 -9.27 -17.22
N SER A 104 12.59 -9.82 -16.28
CA SER A 104 12.06 -9.07 -15.13
C SER A 104 13.02 -9.10 -13.93
N VAL A 105 13.20 -7.95 -13.28
CA VAL A 105 14.01 -7.84 -12.06
C VAL A 105 13.12 -8.07 -10.84
N LYS A 106 13.53 -8.97 -9.96
CA LYS A 106 12.86 -9.23 -8.67
C LYS A 106 13.74 -8.72 -7.53
N PRO A 107 13.59 -7.44 -7.12
CA PRO A 107 14.37 -6.91 -6.02
C PRO A 107 13.95 -7.55 -4.69
N THR A 108 14.85 -7.53 -3.72
CA THR A 108 14.49 -7.63 -2.31
C THR A 108 13.61 -6.44 -1.90
N MET A 109 12.91 -6.56 -0.78
CA MET A 109 12.03 -5.48 -0.30
C MET A 109 12.78 -4.19 -0.02
N MET A 110 13.99 -4.26 0.54
CA MET A 110 14.79 -3.06 0.82
C MET A 110 15.34 -2.42 -0.46
N GLU A 111 15.78 -3.22 -1.43
CA GLU A 111 16.15 -2.72 -2.76
C GLU A 111 14.94 -2.05 -3.45
N TYR A 112 13.72 -2.54 -3.25
CA TYR A 112 12.54 -1.89 -3.81
C TYR A 112 12.18 -0.57 -3.09
N LEU A 113 12.18 -0.56 -1.75
CA LEU A 113 11.73 0.57 -0.96
C LEU A 113 12.76 1.72 -0.92
N MET A 114 14.03 1.39 -1.08
CA MET A 114 15.15 2.33 -1.11
C MET A 114 16.12 1.94 -2.25
N PRO A 115 15.69 2.05 -3.52
CA PRO A 115 16.48 1.58 -4.65
C PRO A 115 17.72 2.43 -4.85
N ASP A 116 18.85 1.76 -5.12
CA ASP A 116 20.06 2.44 -5.52
C ASP A 116 19.95 3.01 -6.95
N ARG A 117 21.03 3.63 -7.41
CA ARG A 117 21.07 4.22 -8.75
C ARG A 117 21.01 3.16 -9.85
N GLU A 118 21.64 2.01 -9.66
CA GLU A 118 21.70 0.94 -10.66
C GLU A 118 20.30 0.38 -10.95
N LEU A 119 19.53 0.08 -9.89
CA LEU A 119 18.18 -0.46 -10.03
C LEU A 119 17.22 0.55 -10.70
N GLN A 120 17.36 1.84 -10.37
CA GLN A 120 16.57 2.91 -10.98
C GLN A 120 16.91 3.16 -12.46
N GLU A 121 18.18 3.01 -12.85
CA GLU A 121 18.60 3.11 -14.26
C GLU A 121 18.19 1.88 -15.07
N LYS A 122 18.22 0.69 -14.46
CA LYS A 122 17.86 -0.58 -15.09
C LYS A 122 16.34 -0.80 -15.23
N THR A 123 15.53 -0.18 -14.37
CA THR A 123 14.07 -0.43 -14.30
C THR A 123 13.26 0.86 -14.27
N TYR A 124 11.94 0.79 -14.32
CA TYR A 124 11.08 1.98 -14.19
C TYR A 124 10.72 2.33 -12.73
N LEU A 125 11.36 1.72 -11.74
CA LEU A 125 11.21 2.11 -10.34
C LEU A 125 11.91 3.45 -10.08
N THR A 126 11.24 4.32 -9.36
CA THR A 126 11.80 5.59 -8.89
C THR A 126 11.34 5.81 -7.46
N TYR A 127 12.14 6.54 -6.68
CA TYR A 127 11.77 6.90 -5.32
C TYR A 127 12.19 8.33 -5.00
N PHE A 128 11.65 8.86 -3.92
CA PHE A 128 12.20 10.03 -3.24
C PHE A 128 12.02 9.89 -1.73
N SER A 129 12.87 10.58 -0.99
CA SER A 129 12.72 10.75 0.45
C SER A 129 11.90 12.01 0.73
N SER A 130 10.74 11.87 1.39
CA SER A 130 9.91 13.02 1.78
C SER A 130 10.35 13.63 3.12
N SER A 131 11.10 12.87 3.92
CA SER A 131 11.81 13.27 5.13
C SER A 131 12.90 12.23 5.40
N GLU A 132 13.82 12.50 6.32
CA GLU A 132 14.99 11.65 6.63
C GLU A 132 14.65 10.14 6.66
N ASP A 133 13.58 9.76 7.36
CA ASP A 133 13.17 8.35 7.52
C ASP A 133 12.04 7.90 6.58
N VAL A 134 11.54 8.75 5.68
CA VAL A 134 10.37 8.42 4.86
C VAL A 134 10.74 8.33 3.39
N ASN A 135 10.55 7.15 2.83
CA ASN A 135 10.77 6.84 1.42
C ASN A 135 9.44 6.51 0.72
N ARG A 136 9.27 7.02 -0.49
CA ARG A 136 8.08 6.80 -1.31
C ARG A 136 8.48 6.36 -2.70
N THR A 137 7.86 5.29 -3.19
CA THR A 137 8.14 4.76 -4.53
C THR A 137 7.02 5.08 -5.51
N PHE A 138 7.39 5.25 -6.76
CA PHE A 138 6.48 5.46 -7.87
C PHE A 138 7.09 4.93 -9.17
N CYS A 139 6.24 4.74 -10.18
CA CYS A 139 6.70 4.34 -11.50
C CYS A 139 7.19 5.56 -12.29
N GLY A 140 8.48 5.61 -12.64
CA GLY A 140 9.05 6.66 -13.47
C GLY A 140 8.54 6.68 -14.92
N LYS A 141 7.81 5.64 -15.36
CA LYS A 141 7.21 5.56 -16.71
C LYS A 141 5.82 6.18 -16.80
N CYS A 142 4.96 5.93 -15.81
CA CYS A 142 3.56 6.38 -15.83
C CYS A 142 3.14 7.23 -14.62
N GLY A 143 4.05 7.52 -13.68
CA GLY A 143 3.79 8.36 -12.52
C GLY A 143 2.97 7.71 -11.40
N THR A 144 2.55 6.46 -11.52
CA THR A 144 1.75 5.79 -10.47
C THR A 144 2.54 5.71 -9.17
N HIS A 145 2.05 6.38 -8.12
CA HIS A 145 2.53 6.26 -6.75
C HIS A 145 2.16 4.88 -6.20
N LEU A 146 3.12 4.20 -5.56
CA LEU A 146 3.00 2.79 -5.20
C LEU A 146 3.14 2.52 -3.72
N THR A 147 4.14 3.11 -3.05
CA THR A 147 4.41 2.77 -1.65
C THR A 147 4.79 3.96 -0.79
N TYR A 148 4.51 3.82 0.50
CA TYR A 148 5.06 4.61 1.58
C TYR A 148 5.81 3.68 2.53
N TYR A 149 7.02 4.08 2.93
CA TYR A 149 7.84 3.35 3.87
C TYR A 149 8.50 4.32 4.84
N CYS A 150 8.31 4.07 6.13
CA CYS A 150 9.03 4.77 7.19
C CYS A 150 10.07 3.82 7.78
N SER A 151 11.35 4.18 7.70
CA SER A 151 12.47 3.41 8.25
C SER A 151 12.64 3.62 9.76
N ASP A 152 11.53 3.79 10.49
CA ASP A 152 11.50 4.12 11.91
C ASP A 152 12.59 3.35 12.67
N PRO A 153 13.47 4.03 13.43
CA PRO A 153 14.44 3.32 14.24
C PRO A 153 13.69 2.39 15.20
N PRO A 154 14.24 1.23 15.58
CA PRO A 154 13.54 0.26 16.42
C PRO A 154 12.96 0.84 17.73
N ALA A 155 13.58 1.90 18.27
CA ALA A 155 13.11 2.62 19.46
C ALA A 155 11.86 3.49 19.23
N ALA A 156 11.55 3.88 17.99
CA ALA A 156 10.37 4.65 17.60
C ALA A 156 9.16 3.76 17.30
N ILE A 157 9.36 2.46 17.06
CA ILE A 157 8.27 1.51 16.85
C ILE A 157 7.56 1.26 18.19
N PRO A 158 6.25 1.55 18.31
CA PRO A 158 5.51 1.27 19.53
C PRO A 158 5.63 -0.22 19.89
N PRO A 159 5.80 -0.59 21.18
CA PRO A 159 5.90 -2.00 21.59
C PRO A 159 4.73 -2.86 21.09
N SER A 160 3.55 -2.25 20.94
CA SER A 160 2.34 -2.87 20.42
C SER A 160 2.37 -3.20 18.92
N ARG A 161 3.44 -2.83 18.20
CA ARG A 161 3.65 -3.13 16.78
C ARG A 161 4.95 -3.88 16.51
N LEU A 162 5.79 -4.10 17.53
CA LEU A 162 7.08 -4.75 17.36
C LEU A 162 6.94 -6.18 16.77
N HIS A 163 5.86 -6.88 17.12
CA HIS A 163 5.55 -8.23 16.62
C HIS A 163 5.06 -8.27 15.17
N TRP A 164 4.92 -7.13 14.49
CA TRP A 164 4.57 -7.09 13.07
C TRP A 164 5.77 -7.43 12.17
N GLY A 165 6.99 -7.27 12.69
CA GLY A 165 8.20 -7.20 11.86
C GLY A 165 8.23 -5.91 11.02
N PRO A 166 9.18 -5.79 10.07
CA PRO A 166 9.21 -4.68 9.13
C PRO A 166 7.93 -4.64 8.31
N TYR A 167 7.27 -3.49 8.24
CA TYR A 167 6.05 -3.27 7.47
C TYR A 167 6.16 -2.01 6.62
N PHE A 168 5.23 -1.85 5.70
CA PHE A 168 5.12 -0.71 4.81
C PHE A 168 3.70 -0.63 4.25
N ASP A 169 3.46 0.42 3.47
CA ASP A 169 2.14 0.72 2.94
C ASP A 169 2.17 0.61 1.41
N VAL A 170 1.21 -0.12 0.85
CA VAL A 170 0.96 -0.20 -0.60
C VAL A 170 -0.27 0.63 -0.93
N ALA A 171 -0.20 1.50 -1.94
CA ALA A 171 -1.33 2.32 -2.36
C ALA A 171 -2.45 1.41 -2.87
N GLY A 172 -3.58 1.37 -2.18
CA GLY A 172 -4.68 0.45 -2.43
C GLY A 172 -5.27 0.61 -3.83
N GLY A 173 -5.25 1.82 -4.38
CA GLY A 173 -5.69 2.10 -5.77
C GLY A 173 -4.83 1.46 -6.86
N THR A 174 -3.73 0.78 -6.50
CA THR A 174 -2.84 0.08 -7.44
C THR A 174 -3.09 -1.43 -7.50
N LEU A 175 -4.04 -1.96 -6.71
CA LEU A 175 -4.48 -3.34 -6.82
C LEU A 175 -5.23 -3.55 -8.15
N ASP A 176 -5.11 -4.74 -8.73
CA ASP A 176 -5.95 -5.07 -9.88
C ASP A 176 -7.42 -5.09 -9.46
N ARG A 177 -8.29 -4.74 -10.40
CA ARG A 177 -9.70 -4.49 -10.11
C ARG A 177 -10.39 -5.67 -9.44
N GLU A 178 -10.10 -6.89 -9.88
CA GLU A 178 -10.69 -8.10 -9.29
C GLU A 178 -10.38 -8.24 -7.79
N PHE A 179 -9.23 -7.72 -7.33
CA PHE A 179 -8.81 -7.77 -5.93
C PHE A 179 -9.41 -6.64 -5.08
N LEU A 180 -9.81 -5.53 -5.71
CA LEU A 180 -10.58 -4.47 -5.05
C LEU A 180 -12.05 -4.87 -4.83
N GLU A 181 -12.56 -5.78 -5.66
CA GLU A 181 -13.97 -6.22 -5.64
C GLU A 181 -14.18 -7.53 -4.84
N ILE A 182 -13.14 -8.11 -4.21
CA ILE A 182 -13.33 -9.29 -3.36
C ILE A 182 -14.19 -8.97 -2.15
N GLU A 183 -14.94 -9.97 -1.71
CA GLU A 183 -15.76 -9.85 -0.52
C GLU A 183 -14.91 -9.48 0.72
N GLY A 184 -15.30 -8.38 1.38
CA GLY A 184 -14.65 -7.91 2.59
C GLY A 184 -13.44 -7.00 2.40
N TYR A 185 -12.98 -6.75 1.17
CA TYR A 185 -12.00 -5.69 0.91
C TYR A 185 -12.67 -4.32 1.10
N ARG A 186 -12.28 -3.62 2.16
CA ARG A 186 -12.72 -2.26 2.44
C ARG A 186 -11.85 -1.62 3.52
N PRO A 187 -11.71 -0.29 3.52
CA PRO A 187 -11.10 0.41 4.63
C PRO A 187 -11.82 0.13 5.95
N ASN A 188 -11.05 -0.09 6.99
CA ASN A 188 -11.54 -0.33 8.35
C ASN A 188 -11.02 0.71 9.35
N ARG A 189 -10.06 1.55 8.96
CA ARG A 189 -9.46 2.57 9.83
C ARG A 189 -9.21 3.90 9.15
N TYR A 190 -9.18 4.97 9.92
CA TYR A 190 -8.72 6.28 9.50
C TYR A 190 -7.23 6.48 9.83
N GLY A 191 -6.48 7.06 8.90
CA GLY A 191 -5.18 7.68 9.11
C GLY A 191 -5.33 9.20 9.15
N TRP A 192 -4.66 9.86 10.10
CA TRP A 192 -4.58 11.33 10.21
C TRP A 192 -5.92 12.08 10.01
N ALA A 193 -7.02 11.56 10.57
CA ALA A 193 -8.39 12.05 10.32
C ALA A 193 -8.60 13.54 10.67
N GLU A 194 -7.82 14.04 11.60
CA GLU A 194 -7.72 15.44 12.00
C GLU A 194 -7.31 16.35 10.85
N ASP A 195 -6.43 15.89 9.95
CA ASP A 195 -5.94 16.63 8.78
C ASP A 195 -6.93 16.65 7.61
N GLY A 196 -8.04 15.90 7.72
CA GLY A 196 -8.96 15.72 6.61
C GLY A 196 -9.69 17.00 6.21
N ILE A 197 -9.84 17.19 4.90
CA ILE A 197 -10.60 18.31 4.33
C ILE A 197 -12.06 18.23 4.78
N SER A 198 -12.63 19.35 5.23
CA SER A 198 -13.96 19.39 5.84
C SER A 198 -15.06 18.76 4.99
N TRP A 199 -15.16 19.11 3.70
CA TRP A 199 -16.21 18.57 2.83
C TRP A 199 -16.03 17.06 2.57
N VAL A 200 -14.79 16.57 2.56
CA VAL A 200 -14.46 15.15 2.38
C VAL A 200 -14.87 14.34 3.61
N LYS A 201 -14.56 14.86 4.80
CA LYS A 201 -14.99 14.26 6.07
C LYS A 201 -16.52 14.21 6.18
N ARG A 202 -17.19 15.24 5.66
CA ARG A 202 -18.65 15.28 5.56
C ARG A 202 -19.17 14.22 4.60
N LEU A 203 -18.60 14.13 3.39
CA LEU A 203 -18.94 13.12 2.38
C LEU A 203 -18.81 11.69 2.91
N LEU A 204 -17.75 11.37 3.65
CA LEU A 204 -17.57 10.05 4.25
C LEU A 204 -18.61 9.69 5.33
N ARG A 205 -19.13 10.69 6.06
CA ARG A 205 -20.11 10.48 7.13
C ARG A 205 -21.56 10.49 6.65
N GLU A 206 -21.87 11.38 5.73
CA GLU A 206 -23.25 11.71 5.34
C GLU A 206 -23.61 11.17 3.94
N GLY A 207 -22.60 10.76 3.16
CA GLY A 207 -22.76 10.32 1.78
C GLY A 207 -23.03 11.49 0.83
N GLU A 208 -23.55 11.17 -0.37
CA GLU A 208 -23.81 12.13 -1.46
C GLU A 208 -24.66 13.34 -1.04
N ARG A 209 -25.54 13.17 -0.04
CA ARG A 209 -26.36 14.26 0.53
C ARG A 209 -25.53 15.46 0.98
N SER A 210 -24.28 15.26 1.40
CA SER A 210 -23.41 16.35 1.82
C SER A 210 -22.94 17.28 0.69
N LEU A 211 -23.16 16.90 -0.58
CA LEU A 211 -22.74 17.64 -1.76
C LEU A 211 -23.86 18.50 -2.36
N MET A 212 -25.10 18.32 -1.89
CA MET A 212 -26.29 19.01 -2.40
C MET A 212 -26.68 20.25 -1.57
N GLU A 213 -25.92 20.54 -0.51
CA GLU A 213 -26.16 21.62 0.46
C GLU A 213 -25.00 22.61 0.51
#